data_AF-A0A8H3X783-F1
#
_entry.id   AF-A0A8H3X783-F1
#
_cell.length_a   1.000
_cell.length_b   1.000
_cell.length_c   1.000
_cell.angle_alpha   90.00
_cell.angle_beta   90.00
_cell.angle_gamma   90.00
#
_symmetry.space_group_name_H-M   'P 1'
#
loop_
_entity.id
_entity.type
_entity.pdbx_description
1 polymer ?
#
loop_
_entity_poly.entity_id
_entity_poly.type
_entity_poly.pdbx_seq_one_letter_code
_entity_poly.pdbx_strand_id
1 'polypeptide(L)'
;MFTMEFKNVFSLLSIIFILSQNFLHGHSFKPESRGGHMATLVNDDRIFFFGGSRPISMTSPAWNQTHQFNLSDEAFYLDLSSPFSVDSPPFTDISDSSRMPFGSEKGTTVLGGNGQRICLIGGVQQNMVTSYYNATDSILWIYTIKTQQWSNSGSGTHGTPLPRRRSWNNHRFEECSLYIWEKSGVRYGVKHVYYI
;
A
#
# COMPACT_ATOMS: atom_id res chain seq x y z
N MET A 1 8.50 -24.15 -52.14
CA MET A 1 7.35 -24.70 -51.38
C MET A 1 7.93 -25.34 -50.12
N PHE A 2 7.90 -24.65 -48.98
CA PHE A 2 8.44 -25.18 -47.73
C PHE A 2 7.38 -26.05 -47.07
N THR A 3 7.58 -27.38 -47.07
CA THR A 3 6.75 -28.33 -46.33
C THR A 3 7.25 -28.36 -44.89
N MET A 4 6.50 -27.75 -43.99
CA MET A 4 6.76 -27.82 -42.56
C MET A 4 6.29 -29.19 -42.05
N GLU A 5 7.18 -29.96 -41.43
CA GLU A 5 6.84 -31.30 -40.92
C GLU A 5 5.70 -31.23 -39.88
N PHE A 6 4.79 -32.21 -39.91
CA PHE A 6 3.60 -32.25 -39.03
C PHE A 6 3.94 -32.13 -37.53
N LYS A 7 5.09 -32.68 -37.11
CA LYS A 7 5.61 -32.55 -35.73
C LYS A 7 5.95 -31.10 -35.35
N ASN A 8 6.44 -30.30 -36.30
CA ASN A 8 6.77 -28.89 -36.08
C ASN A 8 5.51 -28.04 -35.97
N VAL A 9 4.46 -28.36 -36.74
CA VAL A 9 3.14 -27.74 -36.62
C VAL A 9 2.54 -28.01 -35.24
N PHE A 10 2.55 -29.27 -34.80
CA PHE A 10 2.01 -29.66 -33.49
C PHE A 10 2.77 -29.02 -32.33
N SER A 11 4.11 -28.96 -32.41
CA SER A 11 4.95 -28.30 -31.43
C SER A 11 4.67 -26.79 -31.34
N LEU A 12 4.55 -26.11 -32.49
CA LEU A 12 4.22 -24.69 -32.55
C LEU A 12 2.84 -24.40 -31.96
N LEU A 13 1.83 -25.20 -32.31
CA LEU A 13 0.48 -25.07 -31.75
C LEU A 13 0.46 -25.33 -30.25
N SER A 14 1.27 -26.27 -29.75
CA SER A 14 1.41 -26.54 -28.32
C SER A 14 2.04 -25.36 -27.58
N ILE A 15 3.07 -24.73 -28.15
CA ILE A 15 3.70 -23.53 -27.59
C ILE A 15 2.71 -22.37 -27.57
N ILE A 16 1.99 -22.13 -28.67
CA ILE A 16 0.95 -21.08 -28.73
C ILE A 16 -0.16 -21.36 -27.73
N PHE A 17 -0.59 -22.62 -27.57
CA PHE A 17 -1.59 -23.00 -26.58
C PHE A 17 -1.08 -22.74 -25.16
N ILE A 18 0.13 -23.17 -24.81
CA ILE A 18 0.73 -22.88 -23.50
C ILE A 18 0.85 -21.37 -23.27
N LEU A 19 1.31 -20.59 -24.27
CA LEU A 19 1.37 -19.13 -24.18
C LEU A 19 -0.03 -18.50 -24.06
N SER A 20 -1.05 -19.06 -24.71
CA SER A 20 -2.44 -18.62 -24.61
C SER A 20 -3.05 -18.89 -23.23
N GLN A 21 -2.65 -19.97 -22.56
CA GLN A 21 -3.03 -20.23 -21.16
C GLN A 21 -2.29 -19.32 -20.18
N ASN A 22 -1.15 -18.73 -20.60
CA ASN A 22 -0.43 -17.71 -19.83
C ASN A 22 -0.93 -16.28 -20.08
N PHE A 23 -1.86 -16.06 -21.03
CA PHE A 23 -2.73 -14.90 -20.93
C PHE A 23 -3.64 -15.17 -19.75
N LEU A 24 -3.16 -14.83 -18.56
CA LEU A 24 -3.98 -14.66 -17.39
C LEU A 24 -5.17 -13.80 -17.87
N HIS A 25 -6.34 -14.43 -17.94
CA HIS A 25 -7.57 -13.71 -17.71
C HIS A 25 -7.37 -13.09 -16.33
N GLY A 26 -6.84 -11.87 -16.32
CA GLY A 26 -6.67 -11.08 -15.13
C GLY A 26 -8.07 -10.89 -14.60
N HIS A 27 -8.47 -11.74 -13.67
CA HIS A 27 -9.57 -11.40 -12.80
C HIS A 27 -9.16 -10.06 -12.19
N SER A 28 -9.77 -8.99 -12.70
CA SER A 28 -9.57 -7.64 -12.20
C SER A 28 -9.82 -7.71 -10.70
N PHE A 29 -8.76 -7.55 -9.92
CA PHE A 29 -8.87 -7.56 -8.49
C PHE A 29 -9.83 -6.42 -8.10
N LYS A 30 -10.82 -6.72 -7.28
CA LYS A 30 -11.75 -5.70 -6.79
C LYS A 30 -11.54 -5.56 -5.29
N PRO A 31 -10.88 -4.48 -4.82
CA PRO A 31 -10.66 -4.29 -3.41
C PRO A 31 -12.00 -4.15 -2.67
N GLU A 32 -12.10 -4.79 -1.51
CA GLU A 32 -13.26 -4.63 -0.63
C GLU A 32 -13.44 -3.17 -0.18
N SER A 33 -14.69 -2.78 0.08
CA SER A 33 -15.05 -1.48 0.63
C SER A 33 -14.30 -1.21 1.93
N ARG A 34 -13.64 -0.05 2.03
CA ARG A 34 -12.78 0.30 3.16
C ARG A 34 -12.70 1.80 3.42
N GLY A 35 -12.54 2.16 4.69
CA GLY A 35 -12.31 3.54 5.15
C GLY A 35 -10.87 3.76 5.59
N GLY A 36 -10.38 5.00 5.53
CA GLY A 36 -9.08 5.37 6.11
C GLY A 36 -7.87 4.61 5.53
N HIS A 37 -7.97 4.10 4.31
CA HIS A 37 -6.82 3.53 3.60
C HIS A 37 -5.81 4.64 3.28
N MET A 38 -4.55 4.26 3.11
CA MET A 38 -3.51 5.17 2.67
C MET A 38 -3.31 5.00 1.16
N ALA A 39 -3.01 6.09 0.46
CA ALA A 39 -2.77 6.07 -0.97
C ALA A 39 -1.63 7.01 -1.37
N THR A 40 -0.82 6.59 -2.35
CA THR A 40 0.27 7.40 -2.89
C THR A 40 0.40 7.19 -4.39
N LEU A 41 0.31 8.29 -5.14
CA LEU A 41 0.70 8.33 -6.55
C LEU A 41 2.23 8.31 -6.64
N VAL A 42 2.77 7.38 -7.42
CA VAL A 42 4.22 7.24 -7.69
C VAL A 42 4.55 7.71 -9.11
N ASN A 43 5.83 7.85 -9.42
CA ASN A 43 6.31 8.45 -10.68
C ASN A 43 5.98 7.65 -11.95
N ASP A 44 5.59 6.38 -11.84
CA ASP A 44 5.24 5.52 -12.97
C ASP A 44 3.73 5.32 -13.14
N ASP A 45 2.96 6.39 -12.90
CA ASP A 45 1.51 6.47 -13.10
C ASP A 45 0.70 5.41 -12.32
N ARG A 46 1.28 4.86 -11.25
CA ARG A 46 0.56 3.96 -10.35
C ARG A 46 0.15 4.66 -9.07
N ILE A 47 -1.08 4.41 -8.62
CA ILE A 47 -1.51 4.76 -7.25
C ILE A 47 -1.44 3.49 -6.41
N PHE A 48 -0.54 3.46 -5.44
CA PHE A 48 -0.50 2.39 -4.45
C PHE A 48 -1.49 2.67 -3.33
N PHE A 49 -2.15 1.62 -2.86
CA PHE A 49 -3.09 1.63 -1.75
C PHE A 49 -2.63 0.66 -0.67
N PHE A 50 -2.73 1.09 0.57
CA PHE A 50 -2.32 0.32 1.73
C PHE A 50 -3.43 0.32 2.79
N GLY A 51 -3.71 -0.87 3.31
CA GLY A 51 -4.59 -1.11 4.44
C GLY A 51 -6.01 -0.52 4.30
N GLY A 52 -6.48 0.12 5.37
CA GLY A 52 -7.83 0.63 5.58
C GLY A 52 -8.66 -0.25 6.52
N SER A 53 -9.70 0.31 7.12
CA SER A 53 -10.68 -0.41 7.93
C SER A 53 -11.78 -1.02 7.05
N ARG A 54 -12.06 -2.31 7.25
CA ARG A 54 -13.10 -3.05 6.55
C ARG A 54 -14.21 -3.47 7.49
N PRO A 55 -15.47 -3.42 7.05
CA PRO A 55 -16.57 -3.93 7.85
C PRO A 55 -16.38 -5.43 8.08
N ILE A 56 -16.48 -5.85 9.34
CA ILE A 56 -16.57 -7.26 9.69
C ILE A 56 -18.02 -7.68 9.45
N SER A 57 -18.24 -8.81 8.77
CA SER A 57 -19.59 -9.36 8.62
C SER A 57 -20.23 -9.60 9.99
N MET A 58 -21.50 -9.24 10.18
CA MET A 58 -22.24 -9.52 11.42
C MET A 58 -22.37 -11.02 11.72
N THR A 59 -22.18 -11.87 10.71
CA THR A 59 -22.17 -13.33 10.87
C THR A 59 -20.80 -13.88 11.27
N SER A 60 -19.75 -13.05 11.27
CA SER A 60 -18.40 -13.47 11.66
C SER A 60 -18.30 -13.58 13.18
N PRO A 61 -17.64 -14.62 13.72
CA PRO A 61 -17.36 -14.72 15.15
C PRO A 61 -16.46 -13.60 15.67
N ALA A 62 -15.72 -12.91 14.79
CA ALA A 62 -14.90 -11.76 15.14
C ALA A 62 -15.72 -10.46 15.33
N TRP A 63 -16.99 -10.46 14.91
CA TRP A 63 -17.86 -9.30 15.02
C TRP A 63 -18.43 -9.17 16.43
N ASN A 64 -18.40 -7.96 16.99
CA ASN A 64 -19.20 -7.60 18.15
C ASN A 64 -19.57 -6.11 18.11
N GLN A 65 -20.46 -5.67 19.01
CA GLN A 65 -20.97 -4.29 19.02
C GLN A 65 -19.86 -3.23 19.12
N THR A 66 -18.75 -3.55 19.77
CA THR A 66 -17.58 -2.68 19.96
C THR A 66 -16.45 -2.93 18.96
N HIS A 67 -16.57 -3.95 18.11
CA HIS A 67 -15.55 -4.39 17.13
C HIS A 67 -16.25 -4.73 15.81
N GLN A 68 -16.51 -3.68 15.04
CA GLN A 68 -17.25 -3.76 13.78
C GLN A 68 -16.33 -3.69 12.55
N PHE A 69 -15.05 -3.38 12.75
CA PHE A 69 -14.09 -3.18 11.67
C PHE A 69 -12.77 -3.88 11.97
N ASN A 70 -12.20 -4.53 10.95
CA ASN A 70 -10.83 -5.02 10.97
C ASN A 70 -9.94 -4.11 10.14
N LEU A 71 -8.70 -3.93 10.57
CA LEU A 71 -7.70 -3.22 9.78
C LEU A 71 -7.09 -4.17 8.77
N SER A 72 -7.00 -3.72 7.53
CA SER A 72 -6.40 -4.47 6.45
C SER A 72 -4.89 -4.26 6.41
N ASP A 73 -4.18 -5.33 6.06
CA ASP A 73 -2.76 -5.41 5.74
C ASP A 73 -2.50 -5.56 4.22
N GLU A 74 -3.54 -5.43 3.40
CA GLU A 74 -3.40 -5.57 1.95
C GLU A 74 -2.63 -4.40 1.34
N ALA A 75 -1.92 -4.73 0.27
CA ALA A 75 -1.25 -3.80 -0.61
C ALA A 75 -1.69 -4.09 -2.05
N PHE A 76 -2.12 -3.06 -2.76
CA PHE A 76 -2.55 -3.15 -4.16
C PHE A 76 -2.30 -1.82 -4.86
N TYR A 77 -2.34 -1.79 -6.19
CA TYR A 77 -2.20 -0.55 -6.95
C TYR A 77 -3.20 -0.45 -8.09
N LEU A 78 -3.45 0.78 -8.52
CA LEU A 78 -4.17 1.12 -9.75
C LEU A 78 -3.17 1.68 -10.75
N ASP A 79 -3.11 1.09 -11.95
CA ASP A 79 -2.27 1.57 -13.05
C ASP A 79 -3.05 2.59 -13.89
N LEU A 80 -2.52 3.80 -14.01
CA LEU A 80 -3.09 4.91 -14.80
C LEU A 80 -2.41 5.09 -16.16
N SER A 81 -1.43 4.25 -16.52
CA SER A 81 -0.69 4.35 -17.79
C SER A 81 -1.57 4.11 -19.03
N SER A 82 -2.73 3.48 -18.84
CA SER A 82 -3.72 3.22 -19.88
C SER A 82 -5.12 3.68 -19.45
N PRO A 83 -5.95 4.20 -20.36
CA PRO A 83 -7.33 4.55 -20.06
C PRO A 83 -8.14 3.34 -19.56
N PHE A 84 -9.03 3.56 -18.59
CA PHE A 84 -9.93 2.53 -18.06
C PHE A 84 -11.33 3.09 -17.78
N SER A 85 -12.31 2.20 -17.64
CA SER A 85 -13.66 2.57 -17.18
C SER A 85 -13.74 2.55 -15.66
N VAL A 86 -14.42 3.54 -15.08
CA VAL A 86 -14.66 3.63 -13.62
C VAL A 86 -15.41 2.42 -13.08
N ASP A 87 -16.19 1.72 -13.92
CA ASP A 87 -16.91 0.50 -13.53
C ASP A 87 -16.00 -0.72 -13.39
N SER A 88 -14.82 -0.69 -14.02
CA SER A 88 -13.86 -1.79 -14.05
C SER A 88 -12.41 -1.28 -14.00
N PRO A 89 -12.00 -0.63 -12.90
CA PRO A 89 -10.64 -0.14 -12.73
C PRO A 89 -9.62 -1.28 -12.69
N PRO A 90 -8.45 -1.13 -13.34
CA PRO A 90 -7.42 -2.16 -13.41
C PRO A 90 -6.59 -2.20 -12.12
N PHE A 91 -7.20 -2.59 -11.01
CA PHE A 91 -6.43 -2.83 -9.79
C PHE A 91 -5.63 -4.14 -9.90
N THR A 92 -4.41 -4.10 -9.37
CA THR A 92 -3.53 -5.25 -9.21
C THR A 92 -3.27 -5.47 -7.73
N ASP A 93 -3.62 -6.66 -7.25
CA ASP A 93 -3.27 -7.10 -5.90
C ASP A 93 -1.80 -7.53 -5.86
N ILE A 94 -1.07 -7.05 -4.85
CA ILE A 94 0.33 -7.46 -4.57
C ILE A 94 0.47 -8.00 -3.15
N SER A 95 -0.64 -8.30 -2.48
CA SER A 95 -0.66 -8.73 -1.08
C SER A 95 0.00 -10.09 -0.86
N ASP A 96 0.19 -10.92 -1.89
CA ASP A 96 0.88 -12.20 -1.75
C ASP A 96 2.42 -12.02 -1.66
N SER A 97 2.98 -11.03 -2.37
CA SER A 97 4.42 -10.76 -2.37
C SER A 97 4.83 -9.62 -1.44
N SER A 98 3.89 -8.74 -1.09
CA SER A 98 4.19 -7.39 -0.60
C SER A 98 3.20 -6.88 0.44
N ARG A 99 2.50 -7.81 1.11
CA ARG A 99 1.63 -7.55 2.26
C ARG A 99 2.29 -6.61 3.25
N MET A 100 1.48 -5.74 3.86
CA MET A 100 1.92 -4.98 5.01
C MET A 100 2.24 -5.93 6.18
N PRO A 101 3.23 -5.62 7.04
CA PRO A 101 3.52 -6.45 8.20
C PRO A 101 2.47 -6.35 9.33
N PHE A 102 1.48 -5.48 9.17
CA PHE A 102 0.39 -5.23 10.12
C PHE A 102 -0.81 -4.64 9.37
N GLY A 103 -2.01 -4.80 9.94
CA GLY A 103 -3.19 -4.09 9.48
C GLY A 103 -3.11 -2.62 9.88
N SER A 104 -3.48 -1.69 9.00
CA SER A 104 -3.35 -0.26 9.30
C SER A 104 -4.49 0.58 8.75
N GLU A 105 -4.86 1.65 9.44
CA GLU A 105 -5.74 2.70 8.92
C GLU A 105 -5.32 4.09 9.40
N LYS A 106 -5.82 5.13 8.72
CA LYS A 106 -5.69 6.55 9.11
C LYS A 106 -4.24 7.02 9.27
N GLY A 107 -3.31 6.29 8.64
CA GLY A 107 -1.93 6.73 8.46
C GLY A 107 -1.82 7.71 7.31
N THR A 108 -0.59 8.14 7.02
CA THR A 108 -0.27 8.96 5.86
C THR A 108 0.86 8.28 5.09
N THR A 109 0.75 8.26 3.78
CA THR A 109 1.81 7.75 2.90
C THR A 109 2.36 8.85 2.02
N VAL A 110 3.67 8.85 1.84
CA VAL A 110 4.40 9.93 1.16
C VAL A 110 5.43 9.30 0.23
N LEU A 111 5.54 9.83 -0.98
CA LEU A 111 6.59 9.46 -1.91
C LEU A 111 7.94 10.05 -1.45
N GLY A 112 8.99 9.24 -1.43
CA GLY A 112 10.33 9.70 -1.11
C GLY A 112 11.43 8.81 -1.67
N GLY A 113 12.67 9.18 -1.36
CA GLY A 113 13.84 8.52 -1.95
C GLY A 113 13.87 8.74 -3.46
N ASN A 114 13.60 9.97 -3.91
CA ASN A 114 13.53 10.34 -5.32
C ASN A 114 12.53 9.47 -6.12
N GLY A 115 11.36 9.24 -5.54
CA GLY A 115 10.29 8.45 -6.16
C GLY A 115 10.44 6.93 -6.09
N GLN A 116 11.41 6.42 -5.33
CA GLN A 116 11.68 4.98 -5.24
C GLN A 116 11.03 4.29 -4.03
N ARG A 117 10.53 5.07 -3.07
CA ARG A 117 10.03 4.58 -1.79
C ARG A 117 8.71 5.26 -1.43
N ILE A 118 7.84 4.51 -0.75
CA ILE A 118 6.65 5.04 -0.10
C ILE A 118 6.85 4.92 1.40
N CYS A 119 6.80 6.05 2.09
CA CYS A 119 6.93 6.13 3.54
C CYS A 119 5.54 6.20 4.17
N LEU A 120 5.19 5.18 4.95
CA LEU A 120 3.97 5.09 5.75
C LEU A 120 4.26 5.60 7.16
N ILE A 121 3.51 6.61 7.59
CA ILE A 121 3.72 7.34 8.83
C ILE A 121 2.44 7.34 9.66
N GLY A 122 2.56 6.93 10.92
CA GLY A 122 1.49 6.92 11.91
C GLY A 122 0.38 5.91 11.60
N GLY A 123 -0.85 6.29 11.91
CA GLY A 123 -2.04 5.43 11.79
C GLY A 123 -2.30 4.55 13.01
N VAL A 124 -3.46 3.91 13.00
CA VAL A 124 -3.78 2.83 13.94
C VAL A 124 -3.29 1.53 13.33
N GLN A 125 -2.55 0.73 14.09
CA GLN A 125 -1.99 -0.53 13.63
C GLN A 125 -2.63 -1.69 14.40
N GLN A 126 -2.93 -2.79 13.70
CA GLN A 126 -3.50 -4.01 14.24
C GLN A 126 -2.61 -5.20 13.89
N ASN A 127 -2.31 -6.04 14.87
CA ASN A 127 -1.57 -7.27 14.66
C ASN A 127 -2.52 -8.27 13.99
N MET A 128 -2.19 -8.75 12.80
CA MET A 128 -3.08 -9.61 12.01
C MET A 128 -3.18 -11.04 12.56
N VAL A 129 -2.27 -11.46 13.44
CA VAL A 129 -2.29 -12.77 14.09
C VAL A 129 -3.16 -12.73 15.35
N THR A 130 -3.00 -11.69 16.17
CA THR A 130 -3.67 -11.60 17.50
C THR A 130 -4.88 -10.68 17.52
N SER A 131 -5.12 -9.92 16.44
CA SER A 131 -6.13 -8.86 16.34
C SER A 131 -5.95 -7.69 17.33
N TYR A 132 -4.88 -7.64 18.13
CA TYR A 132 -4.62 -6.55 19.05
C TYR A 132 -4.15 -5.28 18.32
N TYR A 133 -4.61 -4.13 18.81
CA TYR A 133 -4.12 -2.83 18.38
C TYR A 133 -2.72 -2.54 18.94
N ASN A 134 -2.02 -1.62 18.28
CA ASN A 134 -0.60 -1.29 18.52
C ASN A 134 0.33 -2.45 18.15
N ALA A 135 0.19 -2.94 16.92
CA ALA A 135 0.97 -4.06 16.40
C ALA A 135 2.48 -3.84 16.48
N THR A 136 2.94 -2.58 16.39
CA THR A 136 4.35 -2.22 16.36
C THR A 136 4.61 -0.90 17.09
N ASP A 137 5.84 -0.72 17.58
CA ASP A 137 6.33 0.54 18.13
C ASP A 137 6.91 1.49 17.07
N SER A 138 7.04 1.01 15.83
CA SER A 138 7.49 1.82 14.70
C SER A 138 6.35 2.68 14.17
N ILE A 139 6.60 3.99 14.22
CA ILE A 139 5.75 5.04 13.65
C ILE A 139 5.99 5.28 12.15
N LEU A 140 7.08 4.72 11.60
CA LEU A 140 7.53 4.87 10.23
C LEU A 140 7.83 3.50 9.63
N TRP A 141 7.28 3.26 8.45
CA TRP A 141 7.53 2.08 7.62
C TRP A 141 7.85 2.52 6.21
N ILE A 142 8.82 1.86 5.58
CA ILE A 142 9.32 2.21 4.25
C ILE A 142 9.05 1.03 3.32
N TYR A 143 8.26 1.29 2.30
CA TYR A 143 8.02 0.37 1.20
C TYR A 143 8.90 0.76 0.01
N THR A 144 9.79 -0.14 -0.42
CA THR A 144 10.63 0.09 -1.61
C THR A 144 9.90 -0.40 -2.84
N ILE A 145 9.56 0.51 -3.76
CA ILE A 145 8.66 0.23 -4.90
C ILE A 145 9.25 -0.84 -5.83
N LYS A 146 10.53 -0.72 -6.18
CA LYS A 146 11.19 -1.63 -7.14
C LYS A 146 11.27 -3.08 -6.64
N THR A 147 11.61 -3.26 -5.36
CA THR A 147 11.75 -4.60 -4.75
C THR A 147 10.44 -5.10 -4.14
N GLN A 148 9.47 -4.20 -4.00
CA GLN A 148 8.20 -4.42 -3.33
C GLN A 148 8.34 -4.98 -1.90
N GLN A 149 9.36 -4.50 -1.18
CA GLN A 149 9.68 -4.96 0.17
C GLN A 149 9.43 -3.87 1.20
N TRP A 150 8.94 -4.29 2.37
CA TRP A 150 8.81 -3.46 3.55
C TRP A 150 10.09 -3.49 4.39
N SER A 151 10.40 -2.35 4.98
CA SER A 151 11.42 -2.21 6.02
C SER A 151 10.87 -1.31 7.12
N ASN A 152 11.22 -1.60 8.37
CA ASN A 152 11.07 -0.62 9.44
C ASN A 152 12.10 0.50 9.22
N SER A 153 11.97 1.60 9.97
CA SER A 153 12.99 2.65 10.05
C SER A 153 14.39 2.01 10.01
N GLY A 154 15.08 2.14 8.87
CA GLY A 154 16.46 1.68 8.75
C GLY A 154 17.34 2.39 9.78
N SER A 155 18.63 2.09 9.79
CA SER A 155 19.64 2.68 10.68
C SER A 155 19.78 4.22 10.64
N GLY A 156 18.89 4.95 9.98
CA GLY A 156 18.90 6.40 9.79
C GLY A 156 17.85 7.22 10.57
N THR A 157 16.98 6.63 11.40
CA THR A 157 16.11 7.46 12.26
C THR A 157 16.93 8.10 13.38
N HIS A 158 17.33 9.35 13.17
CA HIS A 158 17.95 10.20 14.19
C HIS A 158 16.92 11.23 14.66
N GLY A 159 16.43 11.09 15.90
CA GLY A 159 15.49 12.06 16.49
C GLY A 159 14.65 11.48 17.61
N THR A 160 13.98 12.36 18.37
CA THR A 160 13.01 11.97 19.39
C THR A 160 11.81 11.27 18.74
N PRO A 161 11.36 10.11 19.26
CA PRO A 161 10.18 9.42 18.74
C PRO A 161 8.97 10.34 18.69
N LEU A 162 8.26 10.37 17.56
CA LEU A 162 7.02 11.13 17.46
C LEU A 162 5.95 10.53 18.38
N PRO A 163 5.11 11.37 19.03
CA PRO A 163 3.93 10.87 19.71
C PRO A 163 2.97 10.21 18.70
N ARG A 164 2.42 9.04 19.04
CA ARG A 164 1.36 8.38 18.25
C ARG A 164 0.16 9.32 18.10
N ARG A 165 -0.28 9.62 16.87
CA ARG A 165 -1.50 10.41 16.59
C ARG A 165 -2.37 9.75 15.53
N ARG A 166 -3.70 9.86 15.69
CA ARG A 166 -4.73 9.20 14.88
C ARG A 166 -5.17 9.97 13.61
N SER A 167 -4.62 11.16 13.37
CA SER A 167 -4.92 12.01 12.21
C SER A 167 -3.90 13.16 12.12
N TRP A 168 -3.40 13.46 10.92
CA TRP A 168 -2.24 14.31 10.70
C TRP A 168 -2.56 15.48 9.74
N ASN A 169 -3.44 16.39 10.16
CA ASN A 169 -4.05 17.38 9.25
C ASN A 169 -3.22 18.66 8.93
N ASN A 170 -2.08 18.92 9.60
CA ASN A 170 -1.32 20.18 9.46
C ASN A 170 0.18 19.99 9.18
N HIS A 171 0.55 19.10 8.26
CA HIS A 171 1.95 18.77 8.04
C HIS A 171 2.27 18.60 6.57
N ARG A 172 3.48 19.01 6.20
CA ARG A 172 4.06 18.75 4.88
C ARG A 172 5.04 17.60 5.04
N PHE A 173 5.04 16.68 4.09
CA PHE A 173 6.04 15.63 4.02
C PHE A 173 6.71 15.71 2.65
N GLU A 174 8.04 15.64 2.62
CA GLU A 174 8.82 15.61 1.38
C GLU A 174 9.99 14.64 1.58
N GLU A 175 10.26 13.79 0.60
CA GLU A 175 11.41 12.87 0.63
C GLU A 175 11.49 12.03 1.91
N CYS A 176 10.35 11.46 2.33
CA CYS A 176 10.20 10.76 3.61
C CYS A 176 10.47 11.60 4.87
N SER A 177 10.79 12.87 4.74
CA SER A 177 10.95 13.81 5.85
C SER A 177 9.60 14.37 6.30
N LEU A 178 9.43 14.56 7.60
CA LEU A 178 8.24 15.15 8.21
C LEU A 178 8.52 16.56 8.67
N TYR A 179 7.70 17.51 8.21
CA TYR A 179 7.71 18.88 8.67
C TYR A 179 6.51 19.15 9.57
N ILE A 180 6.76 19.36 10.87
CA ILE A 180 5.75 19.78 11.85
C ILE A 180 5.71 21.29 11.95
N TRP A 181 4.56 21.85 11.56
CA TRP A 181 4.26 23.26 11.71
C TRP A 181 3.37 23.46 12.94
N GLU A 182 3.84 24.27 13.88
CA GLU A 182 3.06 24.66 15.05
C GLU A 182 2.78 26.17 14.99
N LYS A 183 1.57 26.57 15.40
CA LYS A 183 1.20 27.98 15.46
C LYS A 183 1.77 28.60 16.73
N SER A 184 2.68 29.56 16.58
CA SER A 184 3.12 30.46 17.66
C SER A 184 2.68 31.88 17.31
N GLY A 185 1.58 32.35 17.93
CA GLY A 185 1.01 33.67 17.62
C GLY A 185 0.40 33.76 16.22
N VAL A 186 0.82 34.78 15.43
CA VAL A 186 0.27 35.10 14.09
C VAL A 186 1.16 34.58 12.95
N ARG A 187 2.23 33.84 13.25
CA ARG A 187 3.16 33.30 12.25
C ARG A 187 3.21 31.77 12.33
N TYR A 188 3.28 31.16 11.16
CA TYR A 188 3.56 29.74 10.98
C TYR A 188 5.08 29.57 10.85
N GLY A 189 5.67 28.67 11.62
CA GLY A 189 7.10 28.35 11.55
C GLY A 189 7.34 26.85 11.67
N VAL A 190 8.38 26.36 10.99
CA VAL A 190 8.84 24.96 11.13
C VAL A 190 9.56 24.83 12.46
N LYS A 191 9.00 24.06 13.39
CA LYS A 191 9.58 23.87 14.73
C LYS A 191 10.39 22.59 14.84
N HIS A 192 9.99 21.57 14.07
CA HIS A 192 10.71 20.31 13.97
C HIS A 192 10.83 19.90 12.51
N VAL A 193 12.07 19.80 12.03
CA VAL A 193 12.42 19.10 10.80
C VAL A 193 12.93 17.74 11.23
N TYR A 194 12.16 16.69 10.92
CA TYR A 194 12.67 15.33 11.02
C TYR A 194 13.27 15.00 9.67
N TYR A 195 14.61 15.02 9.61
CA TYR A 195 15.35 14.41 8.51
C TYR A 195 15.23 12.90 8.69
N ILE A 196 14.70 12.21 7.67
CA ILE A 196 14.46 10.77 7.68
C ILE A 196 15.13 10.17 6.45
#